data_AF-A0A919PCA0-F1
#
_entry.id   AF-A0A919PCA0-F1
#
_cell.length_a   1.000
_cell.length_b   1.000
_cell.length_c   1.000
_cell.angle_alpha   90.00
_cell.angle_beta   90.00
_cell.angle_gamma   90.00
#
_symmetry.space_group_name_H-M   'P 1'
#
loop_
_entity.id
_entity.type
_entity.pdbx_description
1 polymer ?
#
loop_
_entity_poly.entity_id
_entity_poly.type
_entity_poly.pdbx_seq_one_letter_code
_entity_poly.pdbx_strand_id
1 'polypeptide(L)' 'MWGSPGYKQGYAWGVQDASKSVCVQGRGFTVSGTRTWYSIGCGKSNAGTSVTWGNVLSNPSIRAMATSGASNSVGWWI' A
#
# COMPACT_ATOMS: atom_id res chain seq x y z
N MET A 1 -17.46 8.36 8.56
CA MET A 1 -16.35 9.32 8.44
C MET A 1 -15.11 8.54 8.01
N TRP A 2 -14.35 9.02 7.04
CA TRP A 2 -13.16 8.32 6.53
C TRP A 2 -12.07 8.32 7.61
N GLY A 3 -11.50 7.16 7.91
CA GLY A 3 -10.42 7.03 8.91
C GLY A 3 -10.86 6.75 10.35
N SER A 4 -12.16 6.60 10.60
CA SER A 4 -12.67 6.09 11.87
C SER A 4 -12.24 4.62 12.10
N PRO A 5 -12.13 4.15 13.36
CA PRO A 5 -11.92 2.74 13.66
C PRO A 5 -12.98 1.88 12.94
N GLY A 6 -12.56 0.95 12.08
CA GLY A 6 -13.43 0.16 11.19
C GLY A 6 -13.43 0.59 9.72
N TYR A 7 -12.88 1.77 9.39
CA TYR A 7 -12.72 2.27 8.02
C TYR A 7 -11.24 2.45 7.68
N LYS A 8 -10.45 1.40 7.87
CA LYS A 8 -9.06 1.34 7.45
C LYS A 8 -8.86 0.15 6.52
N GLN A 9 -7.92 0.28 5.60
CA GLN A 9 -7.54 -0.77 4.68
C GLN A 9 -6.14 -1.24 5.03
N GLY A 10 -6.01 -2.52 5.36
CA GLY A 10 -4.73 -3.18 5.53
C GLY A 10 -4.08 -3.43 4.16
N TYR A 11 -2.79 -3.18 4.10
CA TYR A 11 -1.94 -3.60 2.98
C TYR A 11 -0.71 -4.28 3.54
N ALA A 12 -0.39 -5.44 2.98
CA ALA A 12 0.87 -6.12 3.16
C ALA A 12 1.45 -6.46 1.79
N TRP A 13 2.78 -6.46 1.69
CA TRP A 13 3.46 -6.67 0.41
C TRP A 13 4.84 -7.28 0.61
N GLY A 14 5.34 -7.91 -0.45
CA GLY A 14 6.68 -8.47 -0.53
C GLY A 14 7.21 -8.46 -1.94
N VAL A 15 8.50 -8.16 -2.10
CA VAL A 15 9.22 -8.39 -3.35
C VAL A 15 9.51 -9.88 -3.51
N GLN A 16 9.45 -10.38 -4.74
CA GLN A 16 9.85 -11.76 -5.02
C GLN A 16 11.37 -11.94 -4.94
N ASP A 17 12.13 -10.93 -5.41
CA ASP A 17 13.59 -10.93 -5.31
C ASP A 17 14.03 -10.18 -4.04
N ALA A 18 14.37 -10.94 -2.98
CA ALA A 18 14.84 -10.41 -1.71
C ALA A 18 16.20 -9.69 -1.79
N SER A 19 16.89 -9.71 -2.93
CA SER A 19 18.08 -8.88 -3.19
C SER A 19 17.73 -7.47 -3.68
N LYS A 20 16.46 -7.21 -3.99
CA LYS A 20 15.94 -5.90 -4.41
C LYS A 20 15.16 -5.22 -3.29
N SER A 21 15.07 -3.91 -3.40
CA SER A 21 14.25 -3.07 -2.53
C SER A 21 13.34 -2.20 -3.39
N VAL A 22 12.13 -1.99 -2.90
CA VAL A 22 11.12 -1.14 -3.53
C VAL A 22 10.48 -0.22 -2.49
N CYS A 23 9.99 0.93 -2.93
CA CYS A 23 9.09 1.79 -2.16
C CYS A 23 7.67 1.57 -2.66
N VAL A 24 6.75 1.23 -1.75
CA VAL A 24 5.37 0.92 -2.10
C VAL A 24 4.43 1.96 -1.49
N GLN A 25 3.43 2.34 -2.28
CA GLN A 25 2.33 3.17 -1.84
C GLN A 25 1.01 2.44 -2.01
N GLY A 26 0.19 2.47 -0.96
CA GLY A 26 -1.16 1.92 -0.94
C GLY A 26 -2.17 3.01 -1.25
N ARG A 27 -3.17 2.68 -2.05
CA ARG A 27 -4.30 3.56 -2.31
C ARG A 27 -5.12 3.69 -1.04
N GLY A 28 -5.46 4.92 -0.68
CA GLY A 28 -6.31 5.27 0.45
C GLY A 28 -7.20 6.47 0.14
N PHE A 29 -7.85 6.98 1.17
CA PHE A 29 -8.67 8.18 1.10
C PHE A 29 -8.29 9.15 2.21
N THR A 30 -8.36 10.45 1.94
CA THR A 30 -8.26 11.47 3.00
C THR A 30 -9.50 11.43 3.89
N VAL A 31 -9.46 12.11 5.03
CA VAL A 31 -10.64 12.28 5.92
C VAL A 31 -11.84 12.92 5.20
N SER A 32 -11.59 13.71 4.15
CA SER A 32 -12.58 14.33 3.27
C SER A 32 -13.06 13.41 2.13
N GLY A 33 -12.58 12.17 2.03
CA GLY A 33 -12.97 11.21 0.99
C GLY A 33 -12.24 11.39 -0.34
N THR A 34 -11.16 12.18 -0.40
CA THR A 34 -10.36 12.33 -1.62
C THR A 34 -9.40 11.14 -1.76
N ARG A 35 -9.41 10.49 -2.93
CA ARG A 35 -8.48 9.40 -3.22
C ARG A 35 -7.03 9.89 -3.22
N THR A 36 -6.16 9.24 -2.45
CA THR A 36 -4.74 9.56 -2.41
C THR A 36 -3.87 8.30 -2.25
N TRP A 37 -2.56 8.47 -2.42
CA TRP A 37 -1.56 7.41 -2.25
C TRP A 37 -0.80 7.65 -0.95
N TYR A 38 -0.83 6.68 -0.06
CA TYR A 38 -0.09 6.71 1.19
C TYR A 38 1.14 5.83 1.08
N SER A 39 2.27 6.28 1.63
CA SER A 39 3.45 5.43 1.78
C SER A 39 3.11 4.26 2.70
N ILE A 40 3.32 3.03 2.21
CA ILE A 40 3.18 1.80 2.97
C ILE A 40 4.54 1.11 3.15
N GLY A 41 5.62 1.90 3.17
CA GLY A 41 6.98 1.47 3.47
C GLY A 41 7.88 1.29 2.24
N CYS A 42 9.19 1.21 2.51
CA CYS A 42 10.22 0.87 1.55
C CYS A 42 11.08 -0.28 2.09
N GLY A 43 11.53 -1.16 1.20
CA GLY A 43 12.35 -2.32 1.56
C GLY A 43 12.00 -3.55 0.74
N LYS A 44 12.13 -4.71 1.37
CA LYS A 44 11.88 -6.02 0.75
C LYS A 44 10.45 -6.50 1.00
N SER A 45 9.88 -6.16 2.15
CA SER A 45 8.51 -6.52 2.49
C SER A 45 7.98 -5.58 3.56
N ASN A 46 6.66 -5.58 3.72
CA ASN A 46 6.01 -4.97 4.86
C ASN A 46 4.83 -5.84 5.30
N ALA A 47 4.77 -6.14 6.59
CA ALA A 47 3.83 -7.08 7.20
C ALA A 47 2.48 -6.44 7.61
N GLY A 48 2.23 -5.17 7.28
CA GLY A 48 0.92 -4.57 7.48
C GLY A 48 1.00 -3.08 7.77
N THR A 49 0.64 -2.27 6.77
CA THR A 49 0.35 -0.85 6.98
C THR A 49 -1.12 -0.59 6.69
N SER A 50 -1.78 0.09 7.61
CA SER A 50 -3.16 0.50 7.44
C SER A 50 -3.23 1.92 6.91
N VAL A 51 -4.01 2.13 5.85
CA VAL A 51 -4.32 3.47 5.35
C VAL A 51 -5.76 3.84 5.69
N THR A 52 -6.02 5.13 5.74
CA THR A 52 -7.39 5.63 5.89
C THR A 52 -8.25 5.14 4.73
N TRP A 53 -9.37 4.52 5.09
CA TRP A 53 -10.37 4.00 4.18
C TRP A 53 -11.76 4.56 4.52
N GLY A 54 -12.78 4.09 3.83
CA GLY A 54 -14.14 4.62 3.98
C GLY A 54 -15.05 4.37 2.78
N ASN A 55 -14.49 3.88 1.66
CA ASN A 55 -15.25 3.43 0.51
C ASN A 55 -15.15 1.92 0.36
N VAL A 56 -16.16 1.18 0.78
CA VAL A 56 -16.18 -0.28 0.59
C VAL A 56 -16.30 -0.69 -0.89
N LEU A 57 -16.78 0.22 -1.75
CA LEU A 57 -16.94 -0.04 -3.19
C LEU A 57 -15.67 0.28 -4.00
N SER A 58 -14.67 0.94 -3.40
CA SER A 58 -13.41 1.22 -4.10
C SER A 58 -12.51 0.01 -4.06
N ASN A 59 -11.81 -0.24 -5.17
CA ASN A 59 -10.83 -1.31 -5.23
C ASN A 59 -9.50 -0.87 -4.57
N PRO A 60 -8.95 -1.68 -3.65
CA PRO A 60 -7.60 -1.50 -3.13
C PRO A 60 -6.57 -1.62 -4.25
N SER A 61 -5.46 -0.89 -4.15
CA SER A 61 -4.40 -0.94 -5.15
C SER A 61 -3.08 -0.53 -4.52
N ILE A 62 -1.99 -1.09 -5.02
CA ILE A 62 -0.64 -0.64 -4.68
C ILE A 62 0.07 -0.12 -5.93
N ARG A 63 1.06 0.75 -5.72
CA ARG A 63 2.07 1.07 -6.72
C ARG A 63 3.44 0.97 -6.07
N ALA A 64 4.39 0.39 -6.78
CA ALA A 64 5.74 0.19 -6.29
C ALA A 64 6.75 0.84 -7.23
N MET A 65 7.82 1.37 -6.66
CA MET A 65 8.98 1.91 -7.38
C MET A 65 10.23 1.22 -6.86
N ALA A 66 11.01 0.62 -7.75
CA ALA A 66 12.28 0.01 -7.37
C ALA A 66 13.31 1.08 -6.94
N THR A 67 14.02 0.81 -5.85
CA THR A 67 15.08 1.70 -5.37
C THR A 67 16.44 1.39 -6.01
N SER A 68 16.60 0.19 -6.60
CA SER A 68 17.82 -0.21 -7.31
C SER A 68 17.55 -1.28 -8.38
N GLY A 69 17.79 -0.93 -9.64
CA GLY A 69 17.59 -1.81 -10.79
C GLY A 69 16.12 -2.14 -11.08
N ALA A 70 15.86 -2.87 -12.17
CA ALA A 70 14.53 -3.41 -12.44
C ALA A 70 14.19 -4.45 -11.37
N SER A 71 13.11 -4.25 -10.61
CA SER A 71 12.57 -5.23 -9.67
C SER A 71 11.45 -6.00 -10.36
N ASN A 72 11.63 -7.31 -10.44
CA ASN A 72 10.65 -8.25 -10.96
C ASN A 72 9.67 -8.62 -9.82
N SER A 73 8.46 -8.07 -9.93
CA SER A 73 7.24 -8.48 -9.21
C SER A 73 7.16 -8.16 -7.71
N VAL A 74 6.17 -7.34 -7.35
CA VAL A 74 5.74 -7.06 -5.96
C VAL A 74 4.39 -7.74 -5.73
N GLY A 75 4.39 -8.78 -4.90
CA GLY A 75 3.15 -9.42 -4.43
C GLY A 75 2.54 -8.60 -3.30
N TRP A 76 1.21 -8.53 -3.23
CA TRP A 76 0.50 -7.81 -2.18
C TRP A 76 -0.81 -8.49 -1.80
N TRP A 77 -1.21 -8.33 -0.55
CA TRP A 77 -2.45 -8.84 0.02
C TRP A 77 -3.06 -7.85 1.02
N ILE A 78 -4.32 -8.09 1.36
CA ILE A 78 -5.18 -7.24 2.20
C ILE A 78 -5.59 -8.04 3.43
#